data_AF-A0A7W7QC24-F1
#
_entry.id   AF-A0A7W7QC24-F1
#
_cell.length_a   1.000
_cell.length_b   1.000
_cell.length_c   1.000
_cell.angle_alpha   90.00
_cell.angle_beta   90.00
_cell.angle_gamma   90.00
#
_symmetry.space_group_name_H-M   'P 1'
#
loop_
_entity.id
_entity.type
_entity.pdbx_description
1 polymer ?
#
loop_
_entity_poly.entity_id
_entity_poly.type
_entity_poly.pdbx_seq_one_letter_code
_entity_poly.pdbx_strand_id
1 'polypeptide(L)'
;MAARPAFGAVLRTYRRGAGLTQEELADRAGLSVRAIRNLEIGRTERPQRQTVTLLGRALRLSDTDQAALLAAAGRGEPAPPAHGRCELPPDVPDLCGRDQPVAALTRALTTPGTRAALVSGGPGVGRTAVVVHVAHLVRDRFPDGQLYADLDQPDRTPLSVDAVLARLLRSLDVTDPPATRDERAARVRAELAARRVLLVLENVAHEGQVRPLLTGATPSAVLMTSRRDLLALPGVQPVRLEPLVEGCARQILVRLVGDRVAAEQAAARAIVDACARLPVALHIAGAWLAARPHRSLTDLADLLTDDDLVLDRLTVADLSVRACIATHVATLRPDEQRLLHQLAHLDTDTITSSTPAELCHPLATAEPALRDGLDALTHAHLLTPAGPGYRMNPLVRRYAQEEAGLPRLRAAR
;
A
#
# COMPACT_ATOMS: atom_id res chain seq x y z
N MET A 1 -37.90 14.82 8.56
CA MET A 1 -37.80 14.91 7.08
C MET A 1 -39.19 14.73 6.50
N ALA A 2 -39.78 15.76 5.90
CA ALA A 2 -41.08 15.63 5.23
C ALA A 2 -40.93 14.68 4.03
N ALA A 3 -41.86 13.73 3.87
CA ALA A 3 -41.85 12.79 2.76
C ALA A 3 -41.97 13.57 1.43
N ARG A 4 -41.00 13.40 0.52
CA ARG A 4 -41.06 14.01 -0.82
C ARG A 4 -42.35 13.52 -1.53
N PRO A 5 -43.14 14.42 -2.14
CA PRO A 5 -44.37 14.01 -2.81
C PRO A 5 -44.05 13.12 -4.02
N ALA A 6 -44.79 12.02 -4.16
CA ALA A 6 -44.61 11.08 -5.27
C ALA A 6 -44.83 11.78 -6.62
N PHE A 7 -44.02 11.43 -7.64
CA PHE A 7 -44.06 12.02 -8.99
C PHE A 7 -45.48 12.18 -9.55
N GLY A 8 -46.32 11.14 -9.41
CA GLY A 8 -47.69 11.17 -9.92
C GLY A 8 -48.57 12.23 -9.28
N ALA A 9 -48.38 12.53 -8.00
CA ALA A 9 -49.11 13.59 -7.30
C ALA A 9 -48.68 14.98 -7.78
N VAL A 10 -47.38 15.17 -8.02
CA VAL A 10 -46.82 16.42 -8.55
C VAL A 10 -47.31 16.67 -9.97
N LEU A 11 -47.25 15.66 -10.85
CA LEU A 11 -47.75 15.75 -12.22
C LEU A 11 -49.25 16.07 -12.26
N ARG A 12 -50.05 15.41 -11.42
CA ARG A 12 -51.50 15.66 -11.31
C ARG A 12 -51.81 17.07 -10.84
N THR A 13 -50.99 17.61 -9.94
CA THR A 13 -51.14 18.99 -9.43
C THR A 13 -50.91 20.00 -10.56
N TYR A 14 -49.82 19.87 -11.30
CA TYR A 14 -49.53 20.76 -12.44
C TYR A 14 -50.55 20.65 -13.56
N ARG A 15 -50.98 19.43 -13.92
CA ARG A 15 -52.02 19.23 -14.94
C ARG A 15 -53.33 19.93 -14.56
N ARG A 16 -53.78 19.75 -13.32
CA ARG A 16 -55.01 20.37 -12.81
C ARG A 16 -54.87 21.89 -12.72
N GLY A 17 -53.72 22.40 -12.30
CA GLY A 17 -53.42 23.83 -12.31
C GLY A 17 -53.45 24.45 -13.72
N ALA A 18 -53.05 23.68 -14.73
CA ALA A 18 -53.14 24.08 -16.14
C ALA A 18 -54.55 23.88 -16.76
N GLY A 19 -55.52 23.37 -16.01
CA GLY A 19 -56.88 23.12 -16.49
C GLY A 19 -57.03 22.00 -17.52
N LEU A 20 -56.03 21.11 -17.65
CA LEU A 20 -56.01 20.08 -18.69
C LEU A 20 -56.62 18.75 -18.22
N THR A 21 -57.32 18.05 -19.11
CA THR A 21 -57.67 16.64 -18.94
C THR A 21 -56.43 15.75 -19.15
N GLN A 22 -56.53 14.46 -18.77
CA GLN A 22 -55.44 13.51 -19.06
C GLN A 22 -55.25 13.30 -20.57
N GLU A 23 -56.33 13.43 -21.34
CA GLU A 23 -56.34 13.31 -22.81
C GLU A 23 -55.63 14.51 -23.44
N GLU A 24 -55.97 15.73 -23.02
CA GLU A 24 -55.34 16.96 -23.53
C GLU A 24 -53.84 17.04 -23.19
N LEU A 25 -53.43 16.56 -22.02
CA LEU A 25 -52.01 16.49 -21.67
C LEU A 25 -51.28 15.42 -22.49
N ALA A 26 -51.92 14.26 -22.71
CA ALA A 26 -51.38 13.20 -23.54
C ALA A 26 -51.11 13.70 -24.98
N ASP A 27 -52.09 14.35 -25.58
CA ASP A 27 -51.99 14.90 -26.94
C ASP A 27 -50.88 15.97 -27.02
N ARG A 28 -50.83 16.90 -26.08
CA ARG A 28 -49.79 17.95 -26.06
C ARG A 28 -48.38 17.42 -25.80
N ALA A 29 -48.24 16.34 -25.04
CA ALA A 29 -46.95 15.74 -24.71
C ALA A 29 -46.50 14.69 -25.74
N GLY A 30 -47.34 14.32 -26.71
CA GLY A 30 -47.08 13.22 -27.63
C GLY A 30 -47.02 11.85 -26.93
N LEU A 31 -47.82 11.66 -25.88
CA LEU A 31 -47.89 10.44 -25.07
C LEU A 31 -49.28 9.82 -25.15
N SER A 32 -49.43 8.55 -24.80
CA SER A 32 -50.76 7.95 -24.70
C SER A 32 -51.48 8.38 -23.42
N VAL A 33 -52.81 8.47 -23.46
CA VAL A 33 -53.67 8.72 -22.28
C VAL A 33 -53.39 7.70 -21.17
N ARG A 34 -53.14 6.44 -21.55
CA ARG A 34 -52.73 5.36 -20.65
C ARG A 34 -51.39 5.66 -19.96
N ALA A 35 -50.41 6.23 -20.68
CA ALA A 35 -49.13 6.61 -20.09
C ALA A 35 -49.32 7.72 -19.05
N ILE A 36 -50.09 8.77 -19.35
CA ILE A 36 -50.42 9.84 -18.39
C ILE A 36 -51.12 9.26 -17.15
N ARG A 37 -52.13 8.40 -17.35
CA ARG A 37 -52.85 7.75 -16.26
C ARG A 37 -51.91 6.92 -15.37
N ASN A 38 -51.04 6.11 -15.95
CA ASN A 38 -50.08 5.27 -15.21
C ASN A 38 -49.09 6.10 -14.40
N LEU A 39 -48.66 7.24 -14.94
CA LEU A 39 -47.79 8.18 -14.24
C LEU A 39 -48.49 8.84 -13.05
N GLU A 40 -49.72 9.31 -13.21
CA GLU A 40 -50.48 9.98 -12.14
C GLU A 40 -50.87 9.05 -10.99
N ILE A 41 -51.20 7.79 -11.28
CA ILE A 41 -51.56 6.79 -10.24
C ILE A 41 -50.34 6.09 -9.63
N GLY A 42 -49.12 6.47 -10.04
CA GLY A 42 -47.89 5.90 -9.47
C GLY A 42 -47.53 4.50 -9.95
N ARG A 43 -48.17 3.97 -11.01
CA ARG A 43 -47.73 2.70 -11.65
C ARG A 43 -46.36 2.82 -12.31
N THR A 44 -45.92 4.03 -12.61
CA THR A 44 -44.57 4.33 -13.08
C THR A 44 -43.96 5.39 -12.18
N GLU A 45 -43.22 4.95 -11.17
CA GLU A 45 -42.63 5.82 -10.15
C GLU A 45 -41.44 6.65 -10.67
N ARG A 46 -40.74 6.15 -11.69
CA ARG A 46 -39.53 6.76 -12.25
C ARG A 46 -39.57 6.83 -13.78
N PRO A 47 -40.31 7.80 -14.37
CA PRO A 47 -40.33 7.99 -15.82
C PRO A 47 -38.95 8.34 -16.40
N GLN A 48 -38.78 8.11 -17.69
CA GLN A 48 -37.59 8.53 -18.42
C GLN A 48 -37.50 10.07 -18.46
N ARG A 49 -36.27 10.61 -18.43
CA ARG A 49 -36.02 12.06 -18.41
C ARG A 49 -36.70 12.77 -19.59
N GLN A 50 -36.64 12.17 -20.78
CA GLN A 50 -37.29 12.71 -21.98
C GLN A 50 -38.81 12.86 -21.79
N THR A 51 -39.47 11.87 -21.18
CA THR A 51 -40.90 11.92 -20.85
C THR A 51 -41.20 13.08 -19.89
N VAL A 52 -40.39 13.28 -18.86
CA VAL A 52 -40.57 14.39 -17.91
C VAL A 52 -40.36 15.75 -18.58
N THR A 53 -39.39 15.86 -19.49
CA THR A 53 -39.16 17.06 -20.29
C THR A 53 -40.34 17.36 -21.23
N LEU A 54 -40.91 16.34 -21.88
CA LEU A 54 -42.08 16.50 -22.75
C LEU A 54 -43.31 16.96 -21.95
N LEU A 55 -43.56 16.36 -20.78
CA LEU A 55 -44.63 16.77 -19.88
C LEU A 55 -44.47 18.21 -19.41
N GLY A 56 -43.24 18.58 -19.04
CA GLY A 56 -42.88 19.95 -18.68
C GLY A 56 -43.21 20.99 -19.73
N ARG A 57 -42.81 20.71 -20.98
CA ARG A 57 -43.11 21.56 -22.14
C ARG A 57 -44.60 21.63 -22.42
N ALA A 58 -45.30 20.49 -22.37
CA ALA A 58 -46.75 20.42 -22.60
C ALA A 58 -47.56 21.20 -21.56
N LEU A 59 -47.08 21.22 -20.31
CA LEU A 59 -47.65 21.98 -19.19
C LEU A 59 -47.19 23.44 -19.14
N ARG A 60 -46.24 23.85 -20.00
CA ARG A 60 -45.62 25.18 -20.00
C ARG A 60 -45.07 25.58 -18.63
N LEU A 61 -44.40 24.64 -17.96
CA LEU A 61 -43.81 24.88 -16.64
C LEU A 61 -42.69 25.93 -16.69
N SER A 62 -42.58 26.71 -15.60
CA SER A 62 -41.40 27.55 -15.36
C SER A 62 -40.15 26.66 -15.14
N ASP A 63 -38.95 27.23 -15.23
CA ASP A 63 -37.72 26.48 -14.95
C ASP A 63 -37.69 25.90 -13.52
N THR A 64 -38.29 26.62 -12.56
CA THR A 64 -38.42 26.17 -11.17
C THR A 64 -39.40 25.00 -11.05
N ASP A 65 -40.55 25.06 -11.69
CA ASP A 65 -41.55 23.98 -11.67
C ASP A 65 -41.07 22.75 -12.45
N GLN A 66 -40.32 22.98 -13.54
CA GLN A 66 -39.65 21.94 -14.31
C GLN A 66 -38.60 21.21 -13.48
N ALA A 67 -37.80 21.95 -12.71
CA ALA A 67 -36.84 21.38 -11.77
C ALA A 67 -37.56 20.58 -10.66
N ALA A 68 -38.67 21.08 -10.12
CA ALA A 68 -39.47 20.38 -9.12
C ALA A 68 -40.09 19.07 -9.66
N LEU A 69 -40.58 19.08 -10.91
CA LEU A 69 -41.10 17.88 -11.57
C LEU A 69 -40.00 16.84 -11.85
N LEU A 70 -38.79 17.29 -12.23
CA LEU A 70 -37.60 16.44 -12.39
C LEU A 70 -37.09 15.87 -11.07
N ALA A 71 -37.13 16.65 -9.99
CA ALA A 71 -36.80 16.21 -8.64
C ALA A 71 -37.80 15.16 -8.12
N ALA A 72 -39.11 15.38 -8.35
CA ALA A 72 -40.16 14.43 -8.01
C ALA A 72 -40.03 13.10 -8.79
N ALA A 73 -39.48 13.13 -10.01
CA ALA A 73 -39.15 11.93 -10.80
C ALA A 73 -37.89 11.18 -10.29
N GLY A 74 -37.28 11.64 -9.19
CA GLY A 74 -36.04 11.08 -8.64
C GLY A 74 -34.80 11.38 -9.49
N ARG A 75 -34.83 12.44 -10.30
CA ARG A 75 -33.72 12.82 -11.22
C ARG A 75 -33.22 14.26 -11.04
N GLY A 76 -33.62 14.92 -9.96
CA GLY A 76 -33.25 16.30 -9.61
C GLY A 76 -32.40 16.37 -8.35
N GLU A 77 -31.24 15.73 -8.40
CA GLU A 77 -30.02 16.01 -7.65
C GLU A 77 -28.96 15.12 -8.34
N PRO A 78 -27.79 15.62 -8.80
CA PRO A 78 -26.66 14.74 -8.96
C PRO A 78 -26.49 14.07 -7.59
N ALA A 79 -26.55 12.73 -7.55
CA ALA A 79 -26.11 12.04 -6.35
C ALA A 79 -24.74 12.65 -5.98
N PRO A 80 -24.49 13.01 -4.70
CA PRO A 80 -23.15 13.37 -4.30
C PRO A 80 -22.22 12.29 -4.88
N PRO A 81 -21.08 12.66 -5.48
CA PRO A 81 -20.19 11.66 -6.07
C PRO A 81 -20.07 10.54 -5.04
N ALA A 82 -20.42 9.33 -5.46
CA ALA A 82 -20.19 8.16 -4.61
C ALA A 82 -18.68 8.16 -4.43
N HIS A 83 -18.21 8.72 -3.31
CA HIS A 83 -16.81 8.71 -2.98
C HIS A 83 -16.49 7.22 -2.91
N GLY A 84 -15.61 6.75 -3.80
CA GLY A 84 -15.22 5.36 -3.78
C GLY A 84 -14.73 4.96 -2.40
N ARG A 85 -14.81 3.66 -2.08
CA ARG A 85 -14.31 3.13 -0.80
C ARG A 85 -12.89 3.65 -0.54
N CYS A 86 -12.66 4.16 0.66
CA CYS A 86 -11.33 4.54 1.14
C CYS A 86 -10.92 3.57 2.25
N GLU A 87 -10.03 2.65 1.92
CA GLU A 87 -9.51 1.61 2.82
C GLU A 87 -8.06 1.86 3.22
N LEU A 88 -7.49 3.00 2.82
CA LEU A 88 -6.10 3.35 3.14
C LEU A 88 -5.88 3.42 4.67
N PRO A 89 -4.81 2.82 5.19
CA PRO A 89 -4.36 3.06 6.56
C PRO A 89 -4.10 4.54 6.84
N PRO A 90 -4.00 4.96 8.12
CA PRO A 90 -3.63 6.33 8.47
C PRO A 90 -2.33 6.77 7.77
N ASP A 91 -2.30 8.03 7.32
CA ASP A 91 -1.10 8.59 6.69
C ASP A 91 0.08 8.63 7.65
N VAL A 92 1.29 8.58 7.10
CA VAL A 92 2.56 8.72 7.81
C VAL A 92 3.25 9.97 7.29
N PRO A 93 2.86 11.17 7.76
CA PRO A 93 3.47 12.41 7.31
C PRO A 93 4.96 12.46 7.71
N ASP A 94 5.69 13.38 7.07
CA ASP A 94 7.08 13.71 7.42
C ASP A 94 8.11 12.58 7.22
N LEU A 95 7.95 11.73 6.20
CA LEU A 95 8.96 10.73 5.86
C LEU A 95 10.33 11.37 5.61
N CYS A 96 11.31 11.03 6.44
CA CYS A 96 12.66 11.60 6.33
C CYS A 96 13.49 10.87 5.27
N GLY A 97 14.12 11.62 4.35
CA GLY A 97 15.04 11.06 3.34
C GLY A 97 14.37 10.20 2.28
N ARG A 98 13.06 10.37 2.05
CA ARG A 98 12.27 9.58 1.10
C ARG A 98 11.76 10.38 -0.10
N ASP A 99 12.26 11.59 -0.31
CA ASP A 99 11.81 12.49 -1.38
C ASP A 99 11.92 11.86 -2.78
N GLN A 100 13.08 11.26 -3.09
CA GLN A 100 13.29 10.63 -4.40
C GLN A 100 12.37 9.40 -4.61
N PRO A 101 12.30 8.41 -3.69
CA PRO A 101 11.32 7.32 -3.79
C PRO A 101 9.88 7.82 -3.94
N VAL A 102 9.46 8.77 -3.10
CA VAL A 102 8.09 9.33 -3.13
C VAL A 102 7.81 9.98 -4.48
N ALA A 103 8.73 10.78 -5.02
CA ALA A 103 8.58 11.41 -6.33
C ALA A 103 8.55 10.38 -7.48
N ALA A 104 9.38 9.34 -7.42
CA ALA A 104 9.41 8.28 -8.42
C ALA A 104 8.10 7.48 -8.43
N LEU A 105 7.61 7.07 -7.27
CA LEU A 105 6.35 6.34 -7.11
C LEU A 105 5.15 7.19 -7.53
N THR A 106 5.09 8.44 -7.08
CA THR A 106 4.04 9.39 -7.48
C THR A 106 4.01 9.55 -9.00
N ARG A 107 5.16 9.72 -9.66
CA ARG A 107 5.25 9.83 -11.12
C ARG A 107 4.77 8.56 -11.81
N ALA A 108 5.19 7.38 -11.34
CA ALA A 108 4.79 6.10 -11.92
C ALA A 108 3.26 5.88 -11.87
N LEU A 109 2.62 6.28 -10.77
CA LEU A 109 1.17 6.10 -10.59
C LEU A 109 0.34 7.15 -11.33
N THR A 110 0.94 8.26 -11.76
CA THR A 110 0.23 9.40 -12.33
C THR A 110 0.44 9.60 -13.83
N THR A 111 1.48 8.98 -14.39
CA THR A 111 1.78 9.03 -15.82
C THR A 111 0.86 8.08 -16.61
N PRO A 112 0.41 8.41 -17.83
CA PRO A 112 -0.31 7.46 -18.69
C PRO A 112 0.52 6.21 -19.01
N GLY A 113 -0.13 5.06 -19.14
CA GLY A 113 0.54 3.76 -19.37
C GLY A 113 0.21 2.76 -18.26
N THR A 114 1.10 1.79 -18.05
CA THR A 114 1.01 0.87 -16.91
C THR A 114 1.32 1.65 -15.62
N ARG A 115 0.28 2.03 -14.88
CA ARG A 115 0.39 2.75 -13.60
C ARG A 115 0.63 1.79 -12.46
N ALA A 116 1.78 1.12 -12.49
CA ALA A 116 2.13 0.16 -11.46
C ALA A 116 3.52 0.43 -10.90
N ALA A 117 3.67 0.31 -9.58
CA ALA A 117 4.95 0.45 -8.91
C ALA A 117 5.12 -0.61 -7.81
N LEU A 118 6.36 -1.05 -7.62
CA LEU A 118 6.75 -2.04 -6.63
C LEU A 118 7.82 -1.45 -5.72
N VAL A 119 7.59 -1.51 -4.42
CA VAL A 119 8.53 -1.08 -3.39
C VAL A 119 9.14 -2.30 -2.71
N SER A 120 10.46 -2.46 -2.86
CA SER A 120 11.25 -3.52 -2.22
C SER A 120 12.32 -2.92 -1.28
N GLY A 121 13.02 -3.75 -0.52
CA GLY A 121 14.04 -3.30 0.44
C GLY A 121 14.15 -4.19 1.69
N GLY A 122 15.16 -3.95 2.52
CA GLY A 122 15.46 -4.78 3.69
C GLY A 122 14.43 -4.72 4.83
N PRO A 123 14.59 -5.57 5.87
CA PRO A 123 13.78 -5.50 7.08
C PRO A 123 13.82 -4.12 7.70
N GLY A 124 12.65 -3.58 8.05
CA GLY A 124 12.54 -2.33 8.81
C GLY A 124 12.86 -1.03 8.05
N VAL A 125 13.08 -1.08 6.73
CA VAL A 125 13.41 0.12 5.92
C VAL A 125 12.23 1.07 5.69
N GLY A 126 11.00 0.67 6.04
CA GLY A 126 9.80 1.52 5.96
C GLY A 126 9.02 1.44 4.64
N ARG A 127 8.98 0.28 3.97
CA ARG A 127 8.21 0.07 2.73
C ARG A 127 6.74 0.49 2.86
N THR A 128 6.06 -0.03 3.88
CA THR A 128 4.65 0.28 4.22
C THR A 128 4.44 1.78 4.41
N ALA A 129 5.29 2.44 5.20
CA ALA A 129 5.18 3.88 5.45
C ALA A 129 5.30 4.70 4.15
N VAL A 130 6.25 4.37 3.27
CA VAL A 130 6.40 5.04 1.97
C VAL A 130 5.18 4.81 1.06
N VAL A 131 4.69 3.57 0.98
CA VAL A 131 3.56 3.21 0.13
C VAL A 131 2.26 3.86 0.59
N VAL A 132 1.97 3.83 1.89
CA VAL A 132 0.79 4.49 2.47
C VAL A 132 0.85 6.00 2.24
N HIS A 133 2.01 6.62 2.48
CA HIS A 133 2.16 8.05 2.25
C HIS A 133 1.94 8.44 0.77
N VAL A 134 2.56 7.71 -0.16
CA VAL A 134 2.34 7.94 -1.60
C VAL A 134 0.87 7.73 -1.97
N ALA A 135 0.20 6.73 -1.40
CA ALA A 135 -1.21 6.47 -1.66
C ALA A 135 -2.09 7.67 -1.25
N HIS A 136 -1.80 8.29 -0.09
CA HIS A 136 -2.48 9.52 0.32
C HIS A 136 -2.17 10.70 -0.60
N LEU A 137 -0.91 10.87 -1.05
CA LEU A 137 -0.53 11.95 -1.97
C LEU A 137 -1.26 11.89 -3.32
N VAL A 138 -1.59 10.69 -3.81
CA VAL A 138 -2.23 10.52 -5.13
C VAL A 138 -3.72 10.23 -5.05
N ARG A 139 -4.31 10.12 -3.84
CA ARG A 139 -5.68 9.61 -3.64
C ARG A 139 -6.74 10.35 -4.46
N ASP A 140 -6.62 11.67 -4.60
CA ASP A 140 -7.59 12.52 -5.29
C ASP A 140 -7.66 12.23 -6.80
N ARG A 141 -6.64 11.56 -7.36
CA ARG A 141 -6.63 11.12 -8.76
C ARG A 141 -7.43 9.83 -8.98
N PHE A 142 -7.80 9.14 -7.92
CA PHE A 142 -8.51 7.86 -7.94
C PHE A 142 -9.86 7.96 -7.20
N PRO A 143 -10.79 8.82 -7.64
CA PRO A 143 -12.03 9.12 -6.90
C PRO A 143 -12.98 7.92 -6.81
N ASP A 144 -12.80 6.90 -7.67
CA ASP A 144 -13.67 5.73 -7.71
C ASP A 144 -13.28 4.67 -6.66
N GLY A 145 -12.14 4.86 -5.97
CA GLY A 145 -11.78 4.10 -4.77
C GLY A 145 -10.28 4.06 -4.49
N GLN A 146 -9.93 3.89 -3.21
CA GLN A 146 -8.57 3.59 -2.75
C GLN A 146 -8.64 2.34 -1.86
N LEU A 147 -8.24 1.20 -2.42
CA LEU A 147 -8.38 -0.11 -1.78
C LEU A 147 -7.03 -0.56 -1.20
N TYR A 148 -7.09 -1.24 -0.04
CA TYR A 148 -5.90 -1.71 0.66
C TYR A 148 -6.02 -3.20 1.00
N ALA A 149 -4.97 -3.95 0.71
CA ALA A 149 -4.88 -5.37 1.07
C ALA A 149 -3.47 -5.73 1.52
N ASP A 150 -3.34 -6.23 2.74
CA ASP A 150 -2.20 -7.05 3.14
C ASP A 150 -2.37 -8.45 2.55
N LEU A 151 -1.36 -8.93 1.83
CA LEU A 151 -1.36 -10.23 1.17
C LEU A 151 -0.77 -11.35 2.03
N ASP A 152 -0.43 -11.08 3.29
CA ASP A 152 -0.18 -12.11 4.29
C ASP A 152 -1.48 -12.57 4.99
N GLN A 153 -1.50 -13.83 5.41
CA GLN A 153 -2.44 -14.37 6.37
C GLN A 153 -2.05 -13.96 7.80
N PRO A 154 -2.95 -14.12 8.81
CA PRO A 154 -2.61 -13.82 10.20
C PRO A 154 -1.37 -14.55 10.74
N ASP A 155 -1.08 -15.74 10.21
CA ASP A 155 0.12 -16.54 10.52
C ASP A 155 1.35 -16.17 9.68
N ARG A 156 1.27 -15.10 8.89
CA ARG A 156 2.32 -14.57 8.00
C ARG A 156 2.65 -15.42 6.78
N THR A 157 1.80 -16.39 6.46
CA THR A 157 1.90 -17.11 5.18
C THR A 157 1.25 -16.31 4.03
N PRO A 158 1.73 -16.39 2.78
CA PRO A 158 1.15 -15.62 1.68
C PRO A 158 -0.26 -16.10 1.28
N LEU A 159 -1.14 -15.15 0.93
CA LEU A 159 -2.45 -15.44 0.35
C LEU A 159 -2.32 -16.11 -1.02
N SER A 160 -3.19 -17.09 -1.29
CA SER A 160 -3.31 -17.67 -2.63
C SER A 160 -3.86 -16.66 -3.64
N VAL A 161 -3.54 -16.85 -4.93
CA VAL A 161 -4.03 -15.99 -6.02
C VAL A 161 -5.56 -15.87 -6.01
N ASP A 162 -6.27 -16.98 -5.74
CA ASP A 162 -7.74 -16.97 -5.66
C ASP A 162 -8.26 -16.14 -4.50
N ALA A 163 -7.60 -16.20 -3.34
CA ALA A 163 -7.97 -15.40 -2.17
C ALA A 163 -7.76 -13.91 -2.43
N VAL A 164 -6.66 -13.54 -3.09
CA VAL A 164 -6.38 -12.16 -3.51
C VAL A 164 -7.48 -11.66 -4.45
N LEU A 165 -7.78 -12.40 -5.53
CA LEU A 165 -8.82 -12.01 -6.49
C LEU A 165 -10.19 -11.89 -5.84
N ALA A 166 -10.57 -12.84 -4.99
CA ALA A 166 -11.83 -12.80 -4.27
C ALA A 166 -11.93 -11.59 -3.33
N ARG A 167 -10.84 -11.23 -2.65
CA ARG A 167 -10.77 -10.03 -1.81
C ARG A 167 -10.95 -8.76 -2.63
N LEU A 168 -10.26 -8.64 -3.77
CA LEU A 168 -10.37 -7.47 -4.64
C LEU A 168 -11.77 -7.31 -5.21
N LEU A 169 -12.40 -8.39 -5.69
CA LEU A 169 -13.77 -8.35 -6.20
C LEU A 169 -14.78 -7.87 -5.13
N ARG A 170 -14.65 -8.33 -3.89
CA ARG A 170 -15.47 -7.83 -2.77
C ARG A 170 -15.24 -6.35 -2.51
N SER A 171 -13.98 -5.91 -2.55
CA SER A 171 -13.60 -4.51 -2.29
C SER A 171 -14.03 -3.57 -3.44
N LEU A 172 -14.23 -4.11 -4.64
CA LEU A 172 -14.77 -3.41 -5.82
C LEU A 172 -16.31 -3.44 -5.90
N ASP A 173 -16.97 -3.95 -4.86
CA ASP A 173 -18.43 -4.12 -4.76
C ASP A 173 -19.02 -5.03 -5.86
N VAL A 174 -18.25 -6.02 -6.34
CA VAL A 174 -18.75 -7.03 -7.27
C VAL A 174 -19.57 -8.07 -6.50
N THR A 175 -20.89 -8.00 -6.65
CA THR A 175 -21.83 -9.03 -6.21
C THR A 175 -21.80 -10.20 -7.20
N ASP A 176 -21.78 -11.44 -6.71
CA ASP A 176 -21.68 -12.67 -7.51
C ASP A 176 -20.33 -12.82 -8.28
N PRO A 177 -19.22 -13.05 -7.55
CA PRO A 177 -17.92 -13.24 -8.19
C PRO A 177 -17.91 -14.55 -9.00
N PRO A 178 -17.29 -14.57 -10.20
CA PRO A 178 -17.22 -15.78 -11.02
C PRO A 178 -16.63 -17.00 -10.29
N ALA A 179 -16.94 -18.20 -10.80
CA ALA A 179 -16.54 -19.45 -10.17
C ALA A 179 -15.06 -19.75 -10.37
N THR A 180 -14.51 -19.47 -11.56
CA THR A 180 -13.14 -19.84 -11.92
C THR A 180 -12.14 -18.70 -11.66
N ARG A 181 -10.87 -19.06 -11.46
CA ARG A 181 -9.77 -18.10 -11.28
C ARG A 181 -9.66 -17.13 -12.47
N ASP A 182 -9.72 -17.66 -13.68
CA ASP A 182 -9.50 -16.87 -14.90
C ASP A 182 -10.63 -15.87 -15.13
N GLU A 183 -11.88 -16.28 -14.87
CA GLU A 183 -13.03 -15.37 -14.93
C GLU A 183 -12.96 -14.29 -13.83
N ARG A 184 -12.53 -14.64 -12.61
CA ARG A 184 -12.31 -13.65 -11.55
C ARG A 184 -11.24 -12.64 -11.94
N ALA A 185 -10.12 -13.11 -12.50
CA ALA A 185 -9.05 -12.25 -12.97
C ALA A 185 -9.54 -11.33 -14.10
N ALA A 186 -10.29 -11.87 -15.07
CA ALA A 186 -10.90 -11.08 -16.14
C ALA A 186 -11.88 -10.03 -15.59
N ARG A 187 -12.68 -10.40 -14.58
CA ARG A 187 -13.61 -9.50 -13.92
C ARG A 187 -12.89 -8.35 -13.19
N VAL A 188 -11.82 -8.64 -12.44
CA VAL A 188 -11.00 -7.60 -11.79
C VAL A 188 -10.42 -6.65 -12.83
N ARG A 189 -9.85 -7.16 -13.93
CA ARG A 189 -9.33 -6.33 -15.02
C ARG A 189 -10.40 -5.43 -15.63
N ALA A 190 -11.61 -5.94 -15.84
CA ALA A 190 -12.72 -5.15 -16.37
C ALA A 190 -13.08 -3.98 -15.44
N GLU A 191 -13.08 -4.21 -14.13
CA GLU A 191 -13.34 -3.14 -13.14
C GLU A 191 -12.21 -2.08 -13.12
N LEU A 192 -10.94 -2.51 -13.15
CA LEU A 192 -9.79 -1.59 -13.19
C LEU A 192 -9.72 -0.79 -14.50
N ALA A 193 -10.22 -1.34 -15.60
CA ALA A 193 -10.32 -0.65 -16.88
C ALA A 193 -11.46 0.38 -16.91
N ALA A 194 -12.54 0.16 -16.17
CA ALA A 194 -13.73 1.02 -16.16
C ALA A 194 -13.65 2.16 -15.12
N ARG A 195 -12.84 2.02 -14.07
CA ARG A 195 -12.80 2.92 -12.92
C ARG A 195 -11.40 3.48 -12.67
N ARG A 196 -11.29 4.63 -12.04
CA ARG A 196 -10.05 5.19 -11.49
C ARG A 196 -9.90 4.77 -10.02
N VAL A 197 -9.38 3.57 -9.80
CA VAL A 197 -9.13 3.01 -8.46
C VAL A 197 -7.64 2.91 -8.20
N LEU A 198 -7.22 3.21 -6.97
CA LEU A 198 -5.87 2.90 -6.48
C LEU A 198 -5.93 1.58 -5.71
N LEU A 199 -5.13 0.59 -6.13
CA LEU A 199 -4.90 -0.63 -5.36
C LEU A 199 -3.57 -0.53 -4.61
N VAL A 200 -3.59 -0.67 -3.29
CA VAL A 200 -2.39 -0.78 -2.46
C VAL A 200 -2.30 -2.22 -1.94
N LEU A 201 -1.27 -2.95 -2.37
CA LEU A 201 -1.06 -4.37 -2.05
C LEU A 201 0.22 -4.54 -1.26
N GLU A 202 0.11 -4.89 0.02
CA GLU A 202 1.28 -5.13 0.87
C GLU A 202 1.69 -6.59 0.89
N ASN A 203 2.99 -6.83 1.08
CA ASN A 203 3.56 -8.17 1.26
C ASN A 203 3.28 -9.12 0.07
N VAL A 204 3.40 -8.61 -1.15
CA VAL A 204 3.39 -9.47 -2.35
C VAL A 204 4.56 -10.45 -2.27
N ALA A 205 4.26 -11.75 -2.27
CA ALA A 205 5.24 -12.81 -2.11
C ALA A 205 5.85 -13.26 -3.44
N HIS A 206 5.05 -13.26 -4.52
CA HIS A 206 5.50 -13.65 -5.86
C HIS A 206 4.67 -13.02 -6.96
N GLU A 207 5.21 -12.93 -8.18
CA GLU A 207 4.60 -12.25 -9.32
C GLU A 207 3.20 -12.79 -9.67
N GLY A 208 2.98 -14.08 -9.47
CA GLY A 208 1.69 -14.73 -9.75
C GLY A 208 0.49 -14.12 -9.02
N GLN A 209 0.69 -13.50 -7.84
CA GLN A 209 -0.41 -12.85 -7.09
C GLN A 209 -0.93 -11.59 -7.77
N VAL A 210 -0.06 -10.88 -8.50
CA VAL A 210 -0.36 -9.54 -9.04
C VAL A 210 -0.40 -9.50 -10.56
N ARG A 211 0.27 -10.44 -11.25
CA ARG A 211 0.23 -10.55 -12.71
C ARG A 211 -1.19 -10.51 -13.31
N PRO A 212 -2.22 -11.14 -12.71
CA PRO A 212 -3.57 -11.06 -13.25
C PRO A 212 -4.21 -9.66 -13.22
N LEU A 213 -3.68 -8.77 -12.36
CA LEU A 213 -4.14 -7.39 -12.14
C LEU A 213 -3.46 -6.41 -13.11
N LEU A 214 -2.23 -6.74 -13.53
CA LEU A 214 -1.45 -5.92 -14.44
C LEU A 214 -2.03 -6.01 -15.84
N THR A 215 -2.57 -4.91 -16.31
CA THR A 215 -3.06 -4.72 -17.67
C THR A 215 -2.33 -3.55 -18.32
N GLY A 216 -2.56 -3.32 -19.60
CA GLY A 216 -2.06 -2.13 -20.29
C GLY A 216 -2.59 -0.83 -19.70
N ALA A 217 -2.63 0.24 -20.50
CA ALA A 217 -3.08 1.54 -20.02
C ALA A 217 -4.52 1.47 -19.46
N THR A 218 -4.66 1.57 -18.14
CA THR A 218 -5.94 1.69 -17.44
C THR A 218 -6.01 3.01 -16.66
N PRO A 219 -7.22 3.49 -16.37
CA PRO A 219 -7.40 4.63 -15.46
C PRO A 219 -6.96 4.33 -14.02
N SER A 220 -6.95 3.06 -13.60
CA SER A 220 -6.53 2.60 -12.27
C SER A 220 -5.01 2.53 -12.10
N ALA A 221 -4.55 2.39 -10.86
CA ALA A 221 -3.14 2.21 -10.52
C ALA A 221 -2.93 1.14 -9.44
N VAL A 222 -1.75 0.51 -9.44
CA VAL A 222 -1.37 -0.56 -8.52
C VAL A 222 -0.04 -0.24 -7.84
N LEU A 223 -0.05 -0.07 -6.52
CA LEU A 223 1.12 0.18 -5.70
C LEU A 223 1.36 -1.03 -4.78
N MET A 224 2.55 -1.62 -4.86
CA MET A 224 2.86 -2.89 -4.21
C MET A 224 4.05 -2.75 -3.27
N THR A 225 4.06 -3.51 -2.16
CA THR A 225 5.28 -3.81 -1.40
C THR A 225 5.64 -5.28 -1.52
N SER A 226 6.94 -5.59 -1.49
CA SER A 226 7.43 -6.97 -1.47
C SER A 226 8.64 -7.11 -0.55
N ARG A 227 8.80 -8.31 0.04
CA ARG A 227 9.98 -8.74 0.81
C ARG A 227 11.13 -9.19 -0.06
N ARG A 228 10.86 -9.45 -1.34
CA ARG A 228 11.83 -9.88 -2.32
C ARG A 228 11.76 -9.03 -3.58
N ASP A 229 12.83 -8.99 -4.36
CA ASP A 229 12.76 -8.42 -5.70
C ASP A 229 11.86 -9.28 -6.60
N LEU A 230 10.87 -8.65 -7.24
CA LEU A 230 9.95 -9.29 -8.20
C LEU A 230 10.26 -8.76 -9.60
N LEU A 231 11.15 -9.46 -10.30
CA LEU A 231 11.79 -8.96 -11.52
C LEU A 231 10.96 -9.23 -12.79
N ALA A 232 10.00 -10.15 -12.74
CA ALA A 232 9.25 -10.61 -13.90
C ALA A 232 7.90 -9.90 -14.10
N LEU A 233 7.79 -8.62 -13.71
CA LEU A 233 6.56 -7.81 -13.81
C LEU A 233 6.70 -6.70 -14.87
N PRO A 234 6.21 -6.91 -16.10
CA PRO A 234 6.39 -5.95 -17.19
C PRO A 234 5.65 -4.63 -16.93
N GLY A 235 6.32 -3.51 -17.17
CA GLY A 235 5.75 -2.16 -17.03
C GLY A 235 5.56 -1.68 -15.59
N VAL A 236 5.94 -2.47 -14.58
CA VAL A 236 5.95 -2.05 -13.18
C VAL A 236 7.23 -1.26 -12.91
N GLN A 237 7.12 -0.09 -12.29
CA GLN A 237 8.26 0.70 -11.85
C GLN A 237 8.82 0.12 -10.53
N PRO A 238 10.01 -0.50 -10.52
CA PRO A 238 10.65 -0.92 -9.27
C PRO A 238 11.25 0.30 -8.56
N VAL A 239 11.11 0.33 -7.23
CA VAL A 239 11.75 1.29 -6.33
C VAL A 239 12.27 0.52 -5.11
N ARG A 240 13.59 0.38 -5.04
CA ARG A 240 14.26 -0.26 -3.91
C ARG A 240 14.56 0.78 -2.83
N LEU A 241 14.15 0.50 -1.60
CA LEU A 241 14.45 1.32 -0.44
C LEU A 241 15.70 0.83 0.27
N GLU A 242 16.62 1.76 0.51
CA GLU A 242 17.81 1.55 1.31
C GLU A 242 17.62 2.08 2.75
N PRO A 243 18.46 1.66 3.72
CA PRO A 243 18.57 2.31 5.02
C PRO A 243 18.77 3.82 4.89
N LEU A 244 18.40 4.57 5.92
CA LEU A 244 18.50 6.03 5.88
C LEU A 244 19.96 6.48 5.82
N VAL A 245 20.19 7.65 5.22
CA VAL A 245 21.44 8.39 5.42
C VAL A 245 21.51 8.90 6.85
N GLU A 246 22.72 9.08 7.39
CA GLU A 246 22.95 9.45 8.79
C GLU A 246 22.17 10.71 9.20
N GLY A 247 22.18 11.75 8.37
CA GLY A 247 21.45 13.00 8.66
C GLY A 247 19.94 12.78 8.86
N CYS A 248 19.34 11.93 8.02
CA CYS A 248 17.92 11.59 8.11
C CYS A 248 17.62 10.71 9.33
N ALA A 249 18.48 9.72 9.60
CA ALA A 249 18.36 8.87 10.78
C ALA A 249 18.42 9.68 12.09
N ARG A 250 19.37 10.62 12.17
CA ARG A 250 19.49 11.55 13.30
C ARG A 250 18.25 12.45 13.42
N GLN A 251 17.69 12.90 12.30
CA GLN A 251 16.49 13.74 12.33
C GLN A 251 15.27 13.02 12.92
N ILE A 252 15.13 11.70 12.69
CA ILE A 252 14.09 10.90 13.37
C ILE A 252 14.29 10.94 14.89
N LEU A 253 15.51 10.74 15.38
CA LEU A 253 15.79 10.83 16.82
C LEU A 253 15.50 12.23 17.38
N VAL A 254 15.90 13.29 16.67
CA VAL A 254 15.60 14.68 17.08
C VAL A 254 14.10 14.89 17.22
N ARG A 255 13.28 14.38 16.28
CA ARG A 255 11.82 14.52 16.35
C ARG A 255 11.20 13.79 17.54
N LEU A 256 11.76 12.63 17.91
CA LEU A 256 11.21 11.80 18.99
C LEU A 256 11.71 12.21 20.39
N VAL A 257 12.93 12.73 20.49
CA VAL A 257 13.64 12.94 21.76
C VAL A 257 13.92 14.43 22.04
N GLY A 258 13.92 15.30 21.01
CA GLY A 258 14.11 16.74 21.14
C GLY A 258 15.57 17.16 21.36
N ASP A 259 15.76 18.27 22.08
CA ASP A 259 17.04 18.98 22.23
C ASP A 259 18.16 18.15 22.88
N ARG A 260 17.80 17.07 23.58
CA ARG A 260 18.75 16.14 24.20
C ARG A 260 19.71 15.51 23.19
N VAL A 261 19.26 15.33 21.94
CA VAL A 261 20.11 14.80 20.85
C VAL A 261 21.29 15.75 20.55
N ALA A 262 21.07 17.06 20.66
CA ALA A 262 22.11 18.06 20.44
C ALA A 262 23.11 18.12 21.61
N ALA A 263 22.65 17.84 22.84
CA ALA A 263 23.49 17.78 24.03
C ALA A 263 24.40 16.54 24.07
N GLU A 264 23.92 15.39 23.57
CA GLU A 264 24.63 14.10 23.62
C GLU A 264 24.95 13.56 22.21
N GLN A 265 25.65 14.34 21.39
CA GLN A 265 25.85 14.02 19.95
C GLN A 265 26.59 12.70 19.70
N ALA A 266 27.58 12.37 20.53
CA ALA A 266 28.34 11.12 20.38
C ALA A 266 27.45 9.89 20.64
N ALA A 267 26.65 9.92 21.71
CA ALA A 267 25.70 8.86 22.03
C ALA A 267 24.59 8.76 20.97
N ALA A 268 24.10 9.90 20.44
CA ALA A 268 23.14 9.91 19.35
C ALA A 268 23.67 9.19 18.08
N ARG A 269 24.94 9.43 17.72
CA ARG A 269 25.58 8.73 16.60
C ARG A 269 25.68 7.22 16.86
N ALA A 270 26.13 6.83 18.05
CA ALA A 270 26.21 5.42 18.45
C ALA A 270 24.84 4.72 18.36
N ILE A 271 23.76 5.36 18.81
CA ILE A 271 22.39 4.82 18.68
C ILE A 271 22.00 4.66 17.20
N VAL A 272 22.29 5.67 16.36
CA VAL A 272 21.98 5.63 14.91
C VAL A 272 22.69 4.46 14.22
N ASP A 273 23.96 4.24 14.56
CA ASP A 273 24.79 3.17 14.02
C ASP A 273 24.32 1.79 14.51
N ALA A 274 24.03 1.65 15.81
CA ALA A 274 23.48 0.42 16.38
C ALA A 274 22.10 0.07 15.81
N CYS A 275 21.28 1.09 15.49
CA CYS A 275 20.01 0.91 14.79
C CYS A 275 20.18 0.59 13.29
N ALA A 276 21.41 0.46 12.80
CA ALA A 276 21.77 0.25 11.40
C ALA A 276 21.07 1.23 10.43
N ARG A 277 20.74 2.43 10.92
CA ARG A 277 19.97 3.48 10.22
C ARG A 277 18.61 3.01 9.68
N LEU A 278 17.99 2.02 10.33
CA LEU A 278 16.66 1.54 9.99
C LEU A 278 15.59 2.41 10.68
N PRO A 279 14.59 2.94 9.95
CA PRO A 279 13.49 3.71 10.54
C PRO A 279 12.83 3.00 11.73
N VAL A 280 12.49 1.71 11.61
CA VAL A 280 11.81 0.99 12.70
C VAL A 280 12.66 0.92 13.98
N ALA A 281 13.97 0.68 13.85
CA ALA A 281 14.87 0.61 15.00
C ALA A 281 15.02 1.99 15.67
N LEU A 282 15.12 3.06 14.87
CA LEU A 282 15.18 4.43 15.37
C LEU A 282 13.89 4.87 16.07
N HIS A 283 12.72 4.45 15.56
CA HIS A 283 11.44 4.71 16.22
C HIS A 283 11.35 4.00 17.57
N ILE A 284 11.81 2.75 17.65
CA ILE A 284 11.87 1.99 18.90
C ILE A 284 12.82 2.66 19.90
N ALA A 285 14.03 3.00 19.48
CA ALA A 285 15.02 3.69 20.31
C ALA A 285 14.51 5.05 20.80
N GLY A 286 13.91 5.84 19.90
CA GLY A 286 13.31 7.14 20.23
C GLY A 286 12.14 7.01 21.20
N ALA A 287 11.24 6.03 21.00
CA ALA A 287 10.15 5.76 21.92
C ALA A 287 10.65 5.32 23.30
N TRP A 288 11.71 4.51 23.34
CA TRP A 288 12.35 4.11 24.60
C TRP A 288 12.87 5.30 25.40
N LEU A 289 13.54 6.25 24.73
CA LEU A 289 14.08 7.48 25.33
C LEU A 289 12.98 8.47 25.73
N ALA A 290 11.97 8.64 24.89
CA ALA A 290 10.82 9.52 25.15
C ALA A 290 10.04 9.06 26.39
N ALA A 291 9.87 7.74 26.56
CA ALA A 291 9.26 7.16 27.74
C ALA A 291 10.12 7.25 29.02
N ARG A 292 11.42 7.58 28.90
CA ARG A 292 12.37 7.63 30.02
C ARG A 292 13.20 8.93 30.00
N PRO A 293 12.60 10.09 30.32
CA PRO A 293 13.31 11.38 30.26
C PRO A 293 14.53 11.48 31.19
N HIS A 294 14.58 10.68 32.25
CA HIS A 294 15.65 10.63 33.24
C HIS A 294 16.87 9.79 32.81
N ARG A 295 16.72 8.94 31.78
CA ARG A 295 17.81 8.13 31.21
C ARG A 295 18.54 8.96 30.17
N SER A 296 19.87 8.92 30.13
CA SER A 296 20.66 9.63 29.12
C SER A 296 20.61 8.93 27.75
N LEU A 297 21.05 9.59 26.67
CA LEU A 297 21.28 8.89 25.40
C LEU A 297 22.45 7.92 25.53
N THR A 298 23.46 8.27 26.32
CA THR A 298 24.60 7.40 26.64
C THR A 298 24.13 6.07 27.24
N ASP A 299 23.17 6.09 28.17
CA ASP A 299 22.62 4.88 28.80
C ASP A 299 22.03 3.91 27.76
N LEU A 300 21.36 4.43 26.72
CA LEU A 300 20.80 3.60 25.65
C LEU A 300 21.90 3.16 24.67
N ALA A 301 22.84 4.03 24.34
CA ALA A 301 23.97 3.68 23.48
C ALA A 301 24.77 2.51 24.06
N ASP A 302 25.09 2.57 25.36
CA ASP A 302 25.78 1.49 26.07
C ASP A 302 24.96 0.20 26.05
N LEU A 303 23.65 0.29 26.23
CA LEU A 303 22.74 -0.85 26.18
C LEU A 303 22.65 -1.50 24.79
N LEU A 304 22.72 -0.70 23.72
CA LEU A 304 22.68 -1.19 22.34
C LEU A 304 24.04 -1.67 21.84
N THR A 305 25.12 -1.37 22.57
CA THR A 305 26.47 -1.90 22.30
C THR A 305 26.62 -3.33 22.82
N ASP A 306 25.76 -3.76 23.74
CA ASP A 306 25.67 -5.17 24.17
C ASP A 306 25.05 -6.02 23.04
N ASP A 307 25.94 -6.59 22.23
CA ASP A 307 25.63 -7.37 21.04
C ASP A 307 24.71 -8.56 21.29
N ASP A 308 24.72 -9.13 22.49
CA ASP A 308 23.97 -10.34 22.82
C ASP A 308 22.48 -10.04 23.11
N LEU A 309 22.12 -8.79 23.39
CA LEU A 309 20.75 -8.38 23.75
C LEU A 309 20.16 -7.31 22.83
N VAL A 310 20.92 -6.79 21.86
CA VAL A 310 20.52 -5.64 21.03
C VAL A 310 19.14 -5.83 20.38
N LEU A 311 18.84 -7.02 19.87
CA LEU A 311 17.55 -7.30 19.22
C LEU A 311 16.38 -7.35 20.21
N ASP A 312 16.62 -7.83 21.43
CA ASP A 312 15.61 -7.83 22.50
C ASP A 312 15.35 -6.42 23.02
N ARG A 313 16.36 -5.54 22.98
CA ARG A 313 16.22 -4.12 23.33
C ARG A 313 15.54 -3.30 22.24
N LEU A 314 15.66 -3.71 20.99
CA LEU A 314 14.97 -3.10 19.84
C LEU A 314 13.56 -3.69 19.65
N THR A 315 12.79 -3.67 20.74
CA THR A 315 11.35 -3.99 20.77
C THR A 315 10.59 -3.03 21.71
N VAL A 316 9.51 -2.43 21.21
CA VAL A 316 8.56 -1.61 21.99
C VAL A 316 7.14 -1.88 21.49
N ALA A 317 6.25 -2.28 22.40
CA ALA A 317 4.88 -2.69 22.08
C ALA A 317 4.84 -3.73 20.95
N ASP A 318 4.21 -3.42 19.82
CA ASP A 318 4.09 -4.25 18.63
C ASP A 318 5.23 -4.03 17.61
N LEU A 319 6.10 -3.05 17.83
CA LEU A 319 7.27 -2.81 16.98
C LEU A 319 8.44 -3.67 17.46
N SER A 320 8.98 -4.50 16.56
CA SER A 320 10.15 -5.34 16.83
C SER A 320 11.02 -5.47 15.59
N VAL A 321 12.31 -5.16 15.74
CA VAL A 321 13.31 -5.40 14.68
C VAL A 321 13.47 -6.90 14.43
N ARG A 322 13.52 -7.70 15.50
CA ARG A 322 13.59 -9.17 15.41
C ARG A 322 12.45 -9.73 14.55
N ALA A 323 11.21 -9.33 14.83
CA ALA A 323 10.07 -9.77 14.03
C ALA A 323 10.17 -9.33 12.57
N CYS A 324 10.64 -8.11 12.30
CA CYS A 324 10.87 -7.62 10.94
C CYS A 324 11.90 -8.48 10.18
N ILE A 325 12.97 -8.93 10.83
CA ILE A 325 13.99 -9.78 10.22
C ILE A 325 13.44 -11.20 10.02
N ALA A 326 12.80 -11.78 11.04
CA ALA A 326 12.20 -13.11 10.99
C ALA A 326 11.25 -13.29 9.79
N THR A 327 10.43 -12.27 9.48
CA THR A 327 9.53 -12.32 8.31
C THR A 327 10.26 -12.36 6.96
N HIS A 328 11.50 -11.85 6.85
CA HIS A 328 12.31 -12.00 5.63
C HIS A 328 12.98 -13.38 5.58
N VAL A 329 13.53 -13.85 6.71
CA VAL A 329 14.17 -15.17 6.82
C VAL A 329 13.16 -16.30 6.55
N ALA A 330 11.91 -16.14 6.96
CA ALA A 330 10.83 -17.09 6.66
C ALA A 330 10.53 -17.24 5.16
N THR A 331 10.99 -16.32 4.30
CA THR A 331 10.84 -16.45 2.84
C THR A 331 11.93 -17.28 2.18
N LEU A 332 12.97 -17.65 2.93
CA LEU A 332 14.11 -18.41 2.44
C LEU A 332 13.83 -19.92 2.47
N ARG A 333 14.48 -20.64 1.56
CA ARG A 333 14.56 -22.11 1.60
C ARG A 333 15.51 -22.57 2.72
N PRO A 334 15.40 -23.83 3.21
CA PRO A 334 16.25 -24.32 4.29
C PRO A 334 17.76 -24.26 4.01
N ASP A 335 18.19 -24.43 2.76
CA ASP A 335 19.58 -24.27 2.31
C ASP A 335 20.05 -22.82 2.34
N GLU A 336 19.20 -21.88 1.91
CA GLU A 336 19.46 -20.44 1.98
C GLU A 336 19.56 -19.94 3.43
N GLN A 337 18.71 -20.44 4.33
CA GLN A 337 18.80 -20.15 5.77
C GLN A 337 20.13 -20.64 6.36
N ARG A 338 20.53 -21.88 6.06
CA ARG A 338 21.84 -22.40 6.50
C ARG A 338 22.99 -21.53 5.99
N LEU A 339 22.95 -21.10 4.73
CA LEU A 339 23.95 -20.20 4.17
C LEU A 339 23.98 -18.85 4.92
N LEU A 340 22.81 -18.26 5.20
CA LEU A 340 22.72 -17.02 5.98
C LEU A 340 23.41 -17.17 7.35
N HIS A 341 23.12 -18.25 8.08
CA HIS A 341 23.75 -18.53 9.38
C HIS A 341 25.27 -18.69 9.25
N GLN A 342 25.75 -19.42 8.24
CA GLN A 342 27.19 -19.59 7.99
C GLN A 342 27.88 -18.24 7.71
N LEU A 343 27.30 -17.41 6.85
CA LEU A 343 27.83 -16.08 6.53
C LEU A 343 27.83 -15.14 7.75
N ALA A 344 26.85 -15.28 8.65
CA ALA A 344 26.73 -14.44 9.82
C ALA A 344 27.89 -14.61 10.80
N HIS A 345 28.53 -15.77 10.85
CA HIS A 345 29.69 -16.06 11.73
C HIS A 345 31.06 -15.75 11.10
N LEU A 346 31.11 -15.26 9.86
CA LEU A 346 32.36 -14.77 9.27
C LEU A 346 32.74 -13.42 9.90
N ASP A 347 33.93 -13.34 10.50
CA ASP A 347 34.51 -12.11 11.09
C ASP A 347 34.84 -11.08 9.99
N THR A 348 33.81 -10.42 9.46
CA THR A 348 33.96 -9.32 8.51
C THR A 348 32.86 -8.28 8.67
N ASP A 349 33.22 -7.15 9.28
CA ASP A 349 32.28 -6.03 9.43
C ASP A 349 32.28 -5.07 8.25
N THR A 350 33.43 -4.72 7.64
CA THR A 350 33.51 -4.25 6.24
C THR A 350 34.96 -4.11 5.77
N ILE A 351 35.20 -4.46 4.51
CA ILE A 351 36.43 -4.30 3.71
C ILE A 351 36.86 -2.81 3.69
N THR A 352 37.96 -2.46 4.36
CA THR A 352 38.64 -1.16 4.24
C THR A 352 39.75 -1.23 3.18
N SER A 353 40.34 -0.10 2.77
CA SER A 353 41.34 0.03 1.68
C SER A 353 42.66 -0.76 1.85
N SER A 354 42.73 -1.64 2.84
CA SER A 354 43.84 -2.55 3.13
C SER A 354 43.38 -3.95 3.53
N THR A 355 42.10 -4.33 3.38
CA THR A 355 41.69 -5.73 3.52
C THR A 355 42.22 -6.54 2.33
N PRO A 356 42.93 -7.66 2.58
CA PRO A 356 43.33 -8.57 1.53
C PRO A 356 42.12 -9.02 0.71
N ALA A 357 42.32 -9.28 -0.58
CA ALA A 357 41.34 -9.82 -1.52
C ALA A 357 40.81 -11.23 -1.16
N GLU A 358 40.94 -11.67 0.08
CA GLU A 358 40.89 -13.06 0.53
C GLU A 358 39.47 -13.59 0.81
N LEU A 359 38.44 -12.73 0.79
CA LEU A 359 37.04 -13.19 0.70
C LEU A 359 36.40 -12.94 -0.68
N CYS A 360 37.02 -12.15 -1.54
CA CYS A 360 36.46 -11.82 -2.87
C CYS A 360 37.00 -12.74 -3.97
N HIS A 361 38.23 -13.22 -3.88
CA HIS A 361 38.81 -14.08 -4.91
C HIS A 361 38.32 -15.55 -4.89
N PRO A 362 37.92 -16.16 -3.75
CA PRO A 362 37.37 -17.53 -3.74
C PRO A 362 35.88 -17.63 -4.08
N LEU A 363 35.07 -16.59 -3.81
CA LEU A 363 33.62 -16.60 -4.06
C LEU A 363 33.23 -16.29 -5.51
N ALA A 364 34.08 -15.57 -6.25
CA ALA A 364 33.91 -15.43 -7.70
C ALA A 364 34.06 -16.77 -8.43
N THR A 365 34.86 -17.69 -7.87
CA THR A 365 35.03 -19.08 -8.32
C THR A 365 34.10 -20.09 -7.61
N ALA A 366 33.16 -19.61 -6.80
CA ALA A 366 32.28 -20.47 -6.00
C ALA A 366 31.53 -21.52 -6.85
N GLU A 367 31.23 -22.67 -6.25
CA GLU A 367 30.33 -23.64 -6.87
C GLU A 367 28.99 -22.97 -7.20
N PRO A 368 28.31 -23.36 -8.32
CA PRO A 368 27.05 -22.75 -8.74
C PRO A 368 26.01 -22.59 -7.61
N ALA A 369 25.91 -23.57 -6.71
CA ALA A 369 24.99 -23.55 -5.57
C ALA A 369 25.22 -22.37 -4.60
N LEU A 370 26.47 -21.96 -4.37
CA LEU A 370 26.78 -20.83 -3.51
C LEU A 370 26.46 -19.49 -4.18
N ARG A 371 26.66 -19.38 -5.50
CA ARG A 371 26.21 -18.20 -6.26
C ARG A 371 24.69 -18.06 -6.19
N ASP A 372 23.96 -19.15 -6.45
CA ASP A 372 22.50 -19.16 -6.38
C ASP A 372 22.00 -18.78 -4.98
N GLY A 373 22.68 -19.25 -3.92
CA GLY A 373 22.37 -18.87 -2.55
C GLY A 373 22.63 -17.39 -2.23
N LEU A 374 23.76 -16.83 -2.68
CA LEU A 374 24.07 -15.40 -2.52
C LEU A 374 23.09 -14.51 -3.29
N ASP A 375 22.72 -14.92 -4.49
CA ASP A 375 21.67 -14.26 -5.28
C ASP A 375 20.35 -14.33 -4.52
N ALA A 376 19.94 -15.48 -4.00
CA ALA A 376 18.70 -15.62 -3.24
C ALA A 376 18.65 -14.71 -2.00
N LEU A 377 19.73 -14.64 -1.22
CA LEU A 377 19.82 -13.75 -0.06
C LEU A 377 19.82 -12.26 -0.44
N THR A 378 20.39 -11.92 -1.59
CA THR A 378 20.35 -10.55 -2.14
C THR A 378 18.95 -10.18 -2.60
N HIS A 379 18.25 -11.09 -3.30
CA HIS A 379 16.86 -10.90 -3.71
C HIS A 379 15.92 -10.80 -2.51
N ALA A 380 16.26 -11.42 -1.37
CA ALA A 380 15.51 -11.28 -0.11
C ALA A 380 15.91 -10.05 0.73
N HIS A 381 16.83 -9.21 0.22
CA HIS A 381 17.37 -8.03 0.91
C HIS A 381 18.02 -8.30 2.27
N LEU A 382 18.50 -9.53 2.49
CA LEU A 382 19.30 -9.90 3.65
C LEU A 382 20.79 -9.66 3.41
N LEU A 383 21.19 -9.61 2.13
CA LEU A 383 22.47 -9.12 1.65
C LEU A 383 22.30 -7.93 0.70
N THR A 384 23.32 -7.07 0.64
CA THR A 384 23.41 -5.95 -0.30
C THR A 384 24.72 -6.02 -1.09
N PRO A 385 24.72 -5.88 -2.42
CA PRO A 385 25.96 -5.81 -3.20
C PRO A 385 26.84 -4.63 -2.75
N ALA A 386 28.14 -4.87 -2.59
CA ALA A 386 29.11 -3.87 -2.17
C ALA A 386 30.44 -4.08 -2.91
N GLY A 387 30.64 -3.33 -4.00
CA GLY A 387 31.79 -3.50 -4.88
C GLY A 387 31.80 -4.92 -5.49
N PRO A 388 32.91 -5.68 -5.39
CA PRO A 388 32.97 -7.07 -5.86
C PRO A 388 32.35 -8.09 -4.90
N GLY A 389 31.82 -7.67 -3.74
CA GLY A 389 31.31 -8.56 -2.70
C GLY A 389 29.90 -8.21 -2.22
N TYR A 390 29.56 -8.71 -1.04
CA TYR A 390 28.26 -8.53 -0.39
C TYR A 390 28.44 -7.99 1.02
N ARG A 391 27.46 -7.22 1.49
CA ARG A 391 27.36 -6.71 2.86
C ARG A 391 26.09 -7.24 3.52
N MET A 392 26.22 -7.69 4.75
CA MET A 392 25.10 -8.03 5.62
C MET A 392 24.82 -6.88 6.57
N ASN A 393 23.54 -6.57 6.80
CA ASN A 393 23.17 -5.59 7.81
C ASN A 393 23.56 -6.12 9.21
N PRO A 394 24.14 -5.30 10.11
CA PRO A 394 24.57 -5.76 11.43
C PRO A 394 23.45 -6.42 12.25
N LEU A 395 22.23 -5.89 12.21
CA LEU A 395 21.09 -6.46 12.94
C LEU A 395 20.61 -7.79 12.33
N VAL A 396 20.72 -7.95 11.00
CA VAL A 396 20.48 -9.23 10.31
C VAL A 396 21.55 -10.25 10.68
N ARG A 397 22.82 -9.82 10.76
CA ARG A 397 23.94 -10.67 11.21
C ARG A 397 23.69 -11.18 12.62
N ARG A 398 23.33 -10.29 13.56
CA ARG A 398 23.01 -10.67 14.94
C ARG A 398 21.85 -11.66 15.02
N TYR A 399 20.76 -11.41 14.29
CA TYR A 399 19.62 -12.32 14.22
C TYR A 399 20.05 -13.73 13.76
N ALA A 400 20.83 -13.80 12.69
CA ALA A 400 21.29 -15.07 12.14
C ALA A 400 22.28 -15.80 13.06
N GLN A 401 23.09 -15.08 13.85
CA GLN A 401 23.98 -15.69 14.85
C GLN A 401 23.19 -16.30 16.02
N GLU A 402 22.14 -15.62 16.49
CA GLU A 402 21.31 -16.09 17.61
C GLU A 402 20.46 -17.32 17.23
N GLU A 403 19.81 -17.31 16.06
CA GLU A 403 18.99 -18.43 15.60
C GLU A 403 19.78 -19.71 15.32
N ALA A 404 21.06 -19.58 14.95
CA ALA A 404 21.91 -20.72 14.63
C ALA A 404 22.22 -21.61 15.86
N GLY A 405 22.09 -21.10 17.09
CA GLY A 405 22.37 -21.85 18.32
C GLY A 405 23.78 -22.47 18.41
N LEU A 406 24.71 -22.09 17.52
CA LEU A 406 26.05 -22.67 17.45
C LEU A 406 26.90 -22.14 18.61
N PRO A 407 27.55 -23.02 19.40
CA PRO A 407 28.57 -22.59 20.35
C PRO A 407 29.61 -21.79 19.58
N ARG A 408 29.87 -20.55 20.02
CA ARG A 408 30.91 -19.67 19.46
C ARG A 408 32.16 -20.52 19.19
N LEU A 409 32.46 -20.81 17.92
CA LEU A 409 33.74 -21.38 17.52
C LEU A 409 34.75 -20.26 17.80
N ARG A 410 35.27 -20.23 19.03
CA ARG A 410 36.41 -19.42 19.40
C ARG A 410 37.51 -19.77 18.39
N ALA A 411 37.98 -18.76 17.65
CA ALA A 411 39.23 -18.88 16.93
C ALA A 411 40.28 -19.45 17.91
N ALA A 412 40.93 -20.53 17.50
CA ALA A 412 41.94 -21.17 18.31
C ALA A 412 43.15 -20.23 18.45
N ARG A 413 43.24 -19.63 19.65
CA ARG A 413 44.36 -18.91 20.30
C ARG A 413 44.83 -17.59 19.70
#